data_AF-A0A6N7M391-F1
#
_entry.id   AF-A0A6N7M391-F1
#
_cell.length_a   1.000
_cell.length_b   1.000
_cell.length_c   1.000
_cell.angle_alpha   90.00
_cell.angle_beta   90.00
_cell.angle_gamma   90.00
#
_symmetry.space_group_name_H-M   'P 1'
#
loop_
_entity.id
_entity.type
_entity.pdbx_description
1 polymer ?
#
loop_
_entity_poly.entity_id
_entity_poly.type
_entity_poly.pdbx_seq_one_letter_code
_entity_poly.pdbx_strand_id
1 'polypeptide(L)'
;MLSRVEEIALARGVQKKITLSGEKIGVIVVDSFPALGTLAALRFLEWLQENPEGVISLPTGKSPQYFIREVTRFIAGWREKSIQRELAEGGVDYNCQPDQRGLHFVQIDEFYPISPEQHNSFYYYVNRYYLKGFDLDPAKALL
;
A
#
# COMPACT_ATOMS: atom_id res chain seq x y z
N MET A 1 -8.31 -13.18 11.37
CA MET A 1 -9.55 -12.38 11.38
C MET A 1 -9.45 -11.44 10.18
N LEU A 2 -10.56 -11.17 9.47
CA LEU A 2 -10.53 -10.21 8.37
C LEU A 2 -10.41 -8.79 8.91
N SER A 3 -9.77 -7.90 8.18
CA SER A 3 -9.77 -6.48 8.50
C SER A 3 -11.07 -5.79 8.10
N ARG A 4 -11.31 -4.56 8.56
CA ARG A 4 -12.53 -3.82 8.22
C ARG A 4 -12.58 -3.51 6.72
N VAL A 5 -11.45 -3.13 6.13
CA VAL A 5 -11.31 -2.94 4.68
C VAL A 5 -11.68 -4.23 3.94
N GLU A 6 -11.15 -5.38 4.36
CA GLU A 6 -11.42 -6.68 3.71
C GLU A 6 -12.89 -7.10 3.82
N GLU A 7 -13.52 -6.89 4.98
CA GLU A 7 -14.95 -7.15 5.19
C GLU A 7 -15.83 -6.34 4.24
N ILE A 8 -15.58 -5.03 4.13
CA ILE A 8 -16.33 -4.14 3.25
C ILE A 8 -16.12 -4.55 1.79
N ALA A 9 -14.89 -4.87 1.41
CA ALA A 9 -14.53 -5.25 0.06
C ALA A 9 -15.30 -6.53 -0.37
N LEU A 10 -15.36 -7.55 0.50
CA LEU A 10 -16.13 -8.77 0.28
C LEU A 10 -17.65 -8.54 0.25
N ALA A 11 -18.17 -7.62 1.09
CA ALA A 11 -19.60 -7.30 1.13
C ALA A 11 -20.10 -6.59 -0.15
N ARG A 12 -19.23 -5.87 -0.86
CA ARG A 12 -19.58 -5.11 -2.08
C ARG A 12 -19.82 -5.97 -3.33
N GLY A 13 -19.86 -7.30 -3.18
CA GLY A 13 -20.55 -8.20 -4.10
C GLY A 13 -19.87 -8.50 -5.44
N VAL A 14 -18.81 -7.77 -5.79
CA VAL A 14 -17.98 -8.12 -6.97
C VAL A 14 -16.77 -9.00 -6.59
N GLN A 15 -16.48 -9.06 -5.30
CA GLN A 15 -15.35 -9.79 -4.77
C GLN A 15 -15.82 -11.12 -4.21
N LYS A 16 -15.44 -12.22 -4.86
CA LYS A 16 -15.77 -13.57 -4.39
C LYS A 16 -14.67 -14.07 -3.47
N LYS A 17 -15.02 -14.44 -2.23
CA LYS A 17 -14.15 -15.29 -1.41
C LYS A 17 -14.11 -16.66 -2.06
N ILE A 18 -13.03 -16.97 -2.77
CA ILE A 18 -12.83 -18.32 -3.29
C ILE A 18 -12.18 -19.13 -2.19
N THR A 19 -12.86 -20.19 -1.75
CA THR A 19 -12.23 -21.23 -0.93
C THR A 19 -11.79 -22.32 -1.89
N LEU A 20 -10.53 -22.30 -2.30
CA LEU A 20 -9.96 -23.39 -3.08
C LEU A 20 -9.76 -24.58 -2.13
N SER A 21 -10.24 -25.77 -2.50
CA SER A 21 -10.09 -26.97 -1.66
C SER A 21 -8.61 -27.22 -1.37
N GLY A 22 -8.22 -27.19 -0.09
CA GLY A 22 -6.84 -27.36 0.37
C GLY A 22 -6.03 -26.08 0.50
N GLU A 23 -6.51 -24.94 0.00
CA GLU A 23 -5.85 -23.65 0.13
C GLU A 23 -6.20 -22.99 1.47
N LYS A 24 -5.18 -22.54 2.20
CA LYS A 24 -5.34 -21.91 3.52
C LYS A 24 -5.26 -20.38 3.44
N ILE A 25 -4.89 -19.84 2.28
CA ILE A 25 -4.74 -18.40 2.05
C ILE A 25 -6.09 -17.81 1.61
N GLY A 26 -6.47 -16.68 2.22
CA GLY A 26 -7.67 -15.94 1.83
C GLY A 26 -7.48 -15.27 0.45
N VAL A 27 -8.49 -15.36 -0.40
CA VAL A 27 -8.49 -14.76 -1.74
C VAL A 27 -9.60 -13.73 -1.84
N ILE A 28 -9.24 -12.52 -2.28
CA ILE A 28 -10.17 -11.45 -2.66
C ILE A 28 -9.98 -11.20 -4.16
N VAL A 29 -11.05 -11.41 -4.93
CA VAL A 29 -11.06 -11.17 -6.38
C VAL A 29 -11.53 -9.75 -6.66
N VAL A 30 -10.90 -9.05 -7.60
CA VAL A 30 -11.28 -7.71 -8.04
C VAL A 30 -11.32 -7.63 -9.56
N ASP A 31 -12.07 -6.67 -10.11
CA ASP A 31 -12.37 -6.64 -11.56
C ASP A 31 -11.26 -6.04 -12.43
N SER A 32 -10.28 -5.37 -11.82
CA SER A 32 -9.27 -4.64 -12.58
C SER A 32 -8.02 -4.32 -11.75
N PHE A 33 -6.90 -4.05 -12.44
CA PHE A 33 -5.67 -3.61 -11.79
C PHE A 33 -5.81 -2.29 -10.99
N PRO A 34 -6.55 -1.26 -11.47
CA PRO A 34 -6.87 -0.10 -10.64
C PRO A 34 -7.61 -0.47 -9.35
N ALA A 35 -8.63 -1.33 -9.43
CA ALA A 35 -9.38 -1.76 -8.26
C ALA A 35 -8.49 -2.52 -7.25
N LEU A 36 -7.57 -3.36 -7.74
CA LEU A 36 -6.56 -4.03 -6.91
C LEU A 36 -5.67 -3.00 -6.19
N GLY A 37 -5.18 -1.99 -6.92
CA GLY A 37 -4.34 -0.94 -6.37
C GLY A 37 -5.06 -0.12 -5.29
N THR A 38 -6.31 0.26 -5.51
CA THR A 38 -7.13 0.97 -4.52
C THR A 38 -7.38 0.12 -3.28
N LEU A 39 -7.76 -1.15 -3.44
CA LEU A 39 -7.97 -2.06 -2.30
C LEU A 39 -6.70 -2.25 -1.48
N ALA A 40 -5.56 -2.48 -2.15
CA ALA A 40 -4.27 -2.62 -1.49
C ALA A 40 -3.87 -1.32 -0.76
N ALA A 41 -4.14 -0.15 -1.34
CA ALA A 41 -3.86 1.14 -0.72
C ALA A 41 -4.70 1.38 0.53
N LEU A 42 -6.02 1.11 0.47
CA LEU A 42 -6.91 1.20 1.64
C LEU A 42 -6.46 0.26 2.75
N ARG A 43 -6.14 -0.99 2.39
CA ARG A 43 -5.68 -1.99 3.37
C ARG A 43 -4.35 -1.59 4.01
N PHE A 44 -3.44 -1.02 3.22
CA PHE A 44 -2.16 -0.51 3.72
C PHE A 44 -2.38 0.67 4.68
N LEU A 45 -3.23 1.64 4.34
CA LEU A 45 -3.52 2.78 5.21
C LEU A 45 -4.20 2.36 6.52
N GLU A 46 -5.14 1.41 6.48
CA GLU A 46 -5.72 0.80 7.69
C GLU A 46 -4.62 0.15 8.54
N TRP A 47 -3.73 -0.64 7.93
CA TRP A 47 -2.63 -1.27 8.65
C TRP A 47 -1.68 -0.23 9.28
N LEU A 48 -1.39 0.88 8.58
CA LEU A 48 -0.55 1.95 9.11
C LEU A 48 -1.13 2.62 10.35
N GLN A 49 -2.45 2.75 10.45
CA GLN A 49 -3.11 3.31 11.65
C GLN A 49 -2.85 2.47 12.90
N GLU A 50 -2.67 1.16 12.72
CA GLU A 50 -2.39 0.21 13.81
C GLU A 50 -0.88 -0.02 14.02
N ASN A 51 -0.04 0.34 13.04
CA ASN A 51 1.38 0.00 13.00
C ASN A 51 2.26 1.22 12.63
N PRO A 52 2.25 2.30 13.44
CA PRO A 52 2.96 3.55 13.10
C PRO A 52 4.48 3.37 12.95
N GLU A 53 5.09 2.46 13.71
CA GLU A 53 6.53 2.13 13.63
C GLU A 53 6.78 0.76 12.96
N GLY A 54 5.85 0.31 12.12
CA GLY A 54 5.90 -0.99 11.48
C GLY A 54 7.05 -1.14 10.47
N VAL A 55 7.41 -2.39 10.17
CA VAL A 55 8.38 -2.73 9.12
C VAL A 55 7.63 -3.04 7.83
N ILE A 56 8.01 -2.37 6.74
CA ILE A 56 7.40 -2.53 5.42
C ILE A 56 8.46 -2.94 4.39
N SER A 57 8.02 -3.72 3.41
CA SER A 57 8.82 -4.05 2.24
C SER A 57 7.90 -4.03 1.03
N LEU A 58 8.14 -3.08 0.10
CA LEU A 58 7.23 -2.79 -0.99
C LEU A 58 7.86 -3.18 -2.34
N PRO A 59 7.10 -3.79 -3.26
CA PRO A 59 7.63 -4.27 -4.54
C PRO A 59 7.98 -3.13 -5.49
N THR A 60 8.79 -3.39 -6.51
CA THR A 60 9.10 -2.41 -7.57
C THR A 60 8.40 -2.78 -8.88
N GLY A 61 8.63 -1.98 -9.94
CA GLY A 61 8.14 -2.29 -11.30
C GLY A 61 6.75 -1.74 -11.62
N LYS A 62 6.01 -2.43 -12.51
CA LYS A 62 4.70 -1.98 -13.03
C LYS A 62 3.52 -2.37 -12.15
N SER A 63 3.59 -3.54 -11.52
CA SER A 63 2.52 -4.08 -10.69
C SER A 63 2.05 -3.13 -9.58
N PRO A 64 2.94 -2.46 -8.81
CA PRO A 64 2.50 -1.58 -7.73
C PRO A 64 2.09 -0.18 -8.17
N GLN A 65 2.08 0.16 -9.47
CA GLN A 65 1.85 1.55 -9.90
C GLN A 65 0.50 2.13 -9.44
N TYR A 66 -0.58 1.33 -9.50
CA TYR A 66 -1.88 1.76 -9.00
C TYR A 66 -1.85 1.89 -7.47
N PHE A 67 -1.24 0.95 -6.74
CA PHE A 67 -1.07 1.04 -5.30
C PHE A 67 -0.34 2.32 -4.88
N ILE A 68 0.82 2.61 -5.46
CA ILE A 68 1.62 3.81 -5.18
C ILE A 68 0.79 5.06 -5.43
N ARG A 69 0.14 5.14 -6.60
CA ARG A 69 -0.70 6.27 -6.98
C ARG A 69 -1.82 6.52 -5.96
N GLU A 70 -2.53 5.46 -5.56
CA GLU A 70 -3.66 5.59 -4.64
C GLU A 70 -3.19 5.97 -3.23
N VAL A 71 -2.12 5.37 -2.70
CA VAL A 71 -1.54 5.76 -1.41
C VAL A 71 -1.13 7.24 -1.42
N THR A 72 -0.38 7.68 -2.43
CA THR A 72 0.02 9.09 -2.55
C THR A 72 -1.19 10.01 -2.65
N ARG A 73 -2.22 9.64 -3.44
CA ARG A 73 -3.46 10.43 -3.58
C ARG A 73 -4.19 10.56 -2.25
N PHE A 74 -4.35 9.46 -1.51
CA PHE A 74 -5.03 9.46 -0.21
C PHE A 74 -4.28 10.28 0.83
N ILE A 75 -2.94 10.14 0.92
CA ILE A 75 -2.12 10.91 1.88
C ILE A 75 -2.17 12.40 1.55
N ALA A 76 -1.96 12.78 0.28
CA ALA A 76 -1.94 14.19 -0.14
C ALA A 76 -3.31 14.87 0.05
N GLY A 77 -4.39 14.14 -0.23
CA GLY A 77 -5.75 14.64 -0.14
C GLY A 77 -6.46 14.34 1.18
N TRP A 78 -5.76 13.91 2.24
CA TRP A 78 -6.39 13.37 3.46
C TRP A 78 -7.44 14.28 4.12
N ARG A 79 -7.29 15.60 3.95
CA ARG A 79 -8.22 16.62 4.50
C ARG A 79 -9.34 17.01 3.53
N GLU A 80 -9.34 16.50 2.31
CA GLU A 80 -10.37 16.76 1.32
C GLU A 80 -11.62 15.92 1.61
N LYS A 81 -12.81 16.54 1.61
CA LYS A 81 -14.06 15.83 1.95
C LYS A 81 -14.37 14.65 1.03
N SER A 82 -14.00 14.74 -0.25
CA SER A 82 -14.13 13.66 -1.23
C SER A 82 -13.29 12.45 -0.84
N ILE A 83 -12.03 12.69 -0.48
CA ILE A 83 -11.07 11.66 -0.05
C ILE A 83 -11.50 11.04 1.28
N GLN A 84 -11.90 11.86 2.26
CA GLN A 84 -12.39 11.36 3.55
C GLN A 84 -13.61 10.45 3.40
N ARG A 85 -14.52 10.81 2.49
CA ARG A 85 -15.66 9.96 2.15
C ARG A 85 -15.20 8.62 1.58
N GLU A 86 -14.27 8.64 0.62
CA GLU A 86 -13.75 7.42 0.00
C GLU A 86 -13.01 6.53 1.01
N LEU A 87 -12.20 7.10 1.90
CA LEU A 87 -11.55 6.40 3.01
C LEU A 87 -12.58 5.73 3.94
N ALA A 88 -13.59 6.49 4.39
CA ALA A 88 -14.67 5.97 5.24
C ALA A 88 -15.45 4.84 4.56
N GLU A 89 -15.81 5.04 3.28
CA GLU A 89 -16.48 4.05 2.46
C GLU A 89 -15.62 2.79 2.29
N GLY A 90 -14.29 2.94 2.22
CA GLY A 90 -13.31 1.87 2.13
C GLY A 90 -12.99 1.19 3.46
N GLY A 91 -13.42 1.72 4.60
CA GLY A 91 -13.17 1.16 5.93
C GLY A 91 -12.00 1.77 6.71
N VAL A 92 -11.40 2.85 6.22
CA VAL A 92 -10.28 3.56 6.87
C VAL A 92 -10.81 4.74 7.69
N ASP A 93 -10.34 4.89 8.93
CA ASP A 93 -10.74 6.03 9.77
C ASP A 93 -10.01 7.32 9.34
N TYR A 94 -10.69 8.17 8.58
CA TYR A 94 -10.09 9.43 8.11
C TYR A 94 -9.78 10.44 9.24
N ASN A 95 -10.26 10.23 10.46
CA ASN A 95 -9.90 11.09 11.60
C ASN A 95 -8.48 10.80 12.12
N CYS A 96 -7.90 9.66 11.75
CA CYS A 96 -6.58 9.23 12.16
C CYS A 96 -5.64 9.19 10.94
N GLN A 97 -5.02 10.31 10.58
CA GLN A 97 -4.01 10.30 9.52
C GLN A 97 -2.76 9.58 10.01
N PRO A 98 -2.31 8.48 9.36
CA PRO A 98 -1.06 7.83 9.75
C PRO A 98 0.14 8.74 9.47
N ASP A 99 1.11 8.77 10.38
CA ASP A 99 2.44 9.35 10.15
C ASP A 99 3.38 8.24 9.67
N GLN A 100 3.83 8.30 8.42
CA GLN A 100 4.64 7.24 7.82
C GLN A 100 6.14 7.35 8.17
N ARG A 101 6.58 8.44 8.80
CA ARG A 101 7.99 8.63 9.20
C ARG A 101 8.42 7.69 10.32
N GLY A 102 7.45 7.07 10.99
CA GLY A 102 7.68 5.99 11.94
C GLY A 102 8.20 4.70 11.29
N LEU A 103 7.84 4.46 10.03
CA LEU A 103 8.04 3.17 9.37
C LEU A 103 9.50 2.86 9.07
N HIS A 104 9.82 1.57 9.17
CA HIS A 104 11.09 1.02 8.73
C HIS A 104 10.92 0.36 7.35
N PHE A 105 11.70 0.81 6.36
CA PHE A 105 11.63 0.27 5.01
C PHE A 105 12.76 -0.73 4.76
N VAL A 106 12.45 -1.89 4.19
CA VAL A 106 13.44 -2.90 3.77
C VAL A 106 13.27 -3.20 2.29
N GLN A 107 14.32 -2.98 1.49
CA GLN A 107 14.30 -3.30 0.06
C GLN A 107 14.30 -4.82 -0.18
N ILE A 108 13.48 -5.27 -1.13
CA ILE A 108 13.31 -6.71 -1.44
C ILE A 108 14.51 -7.25 -2.21
N ASP A 109 14.91 -6.54 -3.27
CA ASP A 109 15.85 -7.02 -4.27
C ASP A 109 16.55 -5.86 -5.00
N GLU A 110 17.59 -6.19 -5.76
CA GLU A 110 18.29 -5.30 -6.68
C GLU A 110 18.88 -6.12 -7.84
N PHE A 111 19.13 -5.47 -8.98
CA PHE A 111 19.86 -6.09 -10.08
C PHE A 111 21.36 -6.21 -9.76
N TYR A 112 21.94 -7.39 -9.91
CA TYR A 112 23.40 -7.54 -9.87
C TYR A 112 23.98 -7.64 -11.29
N PRO A 113 25.07 -6.91 -11.65
CA PRO A 113 25.87 -6.00 -10.83
C PRO A 113 25.55 -4.51 -11.07
N ILE A 114 24.28 -4.07 -10.97
CA ILE A 114 23.92 -2.68 -11.28
C ILE A 114 24.53 -1.70 -10.25
N SER A 115 24.87 -0.50 -10.71
CA SER A 115 25.18 0.61 -9.79
C SER A 115 23.87 1.21 -9.25
N PRO A 116 23.74 1.44 -7.92
CA PRO A 116 22.54 2.00 -7.31
C PRO A 116 22.16 3.39 -7.84
N GLU A 117 23.13 4.15 -8.37
CA GLU A 117 22.94 5.48 -8.94
C GLU A 117 22.23 5.47 -10.30
N GLN A 118 22.12 4.30 -10.94
CA GLN A 118 21.44 4.15 -12.22
C GLN A 118 19.93 4.36 -12.07
N HIS A 119 19.31 5.07 -13.02
CA HIS A 119 17.87 5.38 -12.96
C HIS A 119 16.94 4.15 -13.04
N ASN A 120 17.46 3.01 -13.47
CA ASN A 120 16.76 1.74 -13.57
C ASN A 120 17.10 0.78 -12.42
N SER A 121 17.91 1.21 -11.43
CA SER A 121 18.09 0.46 -10.19
C SER A 121 16.81 0.48 -9.35
N PHE A 122 16.62 -0.58 -8.57
CA PHE A 122 15.54 -0.61 -7.58
C PHE A 122 15.81 0.34 -6.42
N TYR A 123 17.08 0.60 -6.09
CA TYR A 123 17.48 1.66 -5.17
C TYR A 123 16.92 3.03 -5.60
N TYR A 124 17.10 3.41 -6.87
CA TYR A 124 16.57 4.67 -7.40
C TYR A 124 15.03 4.69 -7.36
N TYR A 125 14.40 3.57 -7.74
CA TYR A 125 12.95 3.44 -7.70
C TYR A 125 12.39 3.64 -6.28
N VAL A 126 12.97 2.96 -5.29
CA VAL A 126 12.55 3.04 -3.88
C VAL A 126 12.70 4.46 -3.34
N ASN A 127 13.86 5.08 -3.57
CA ASN A 127 14.09 6.46 -3.16
C ASN A 127 13.05 7.43 -3.75
N ARG A 128 12.75 7.27 -5.04
CA ARG A 128 11.86 8.17 -5.77
C ARG A 128 10.38 7.99 -5.41
N TYR A 129 9.90 6.75 -5.41
CA TYR A 129 8.45 6.46 -5.32
C TYR A 129 7.98 6.12 -3.91
N TYR A 130 8.85 5.57 -3.06
CA TYR A 130 8.48 5.22 -1.69
C TYR A 130 9.02 6.23 -0.69
N LEU A 131 10.34 6.41 -0.57
CA LEU A 131 10.89 7.32 0.44
C LEU A 131 10.36 8.76 0.23
N LYS A 132 10.57 9.31 -0.96
CA LYS A 132 10.04 10.64 -1.28
C LYS A 132 8.53 10.66 -1.50
N GLY A 133 7.98 9.61 -2.13
CA GLY A 133 6.58 9.60 -2.53
C GLY A 133 5.59 9.42 -1.38
N PHE A 134 6.00 8.73 -0.30
CA PHE A 134 5.20 8.47 0.89
C PHE A 134 5.68 9.26 2.12
N ASP A 135 6.69 10.13 1.96
CA ASP A 135 7.31 10.90 3.06
C ASP A 135 7.88 10.00 4.17
N LEU A 136 8.59 8.92 3.79
CA LEU A 136 9.25 8.03 4.74
C LEU A 136 10.58 8.62 5.21
N ASP A 137 11.00 8.29 6.43
CA ASP A 137 12.30 8.69 6.95
C ASP A 137 13.42 7.87 6.28
N PRO A 138 14.33 8.51 5.49
CA PRO A 138 15.44 7.80 4.85
C PRO A 138 16.40 7.16 5.86
N ALA A 139 16.49 7.68 7.09
CA ALA A 139 17.33 7.10 8.14
C ALA A 139 16.79 5.76 8.67
N LYS A 140 15.51 5.46 8.41
CA LYS A 140 14.85 4.19 8.75
C LYS A 140 14.74 3.24 7.56
N ALA A 141 15.45 3.51 6.47
CA ALA A 141 15.48 2.66 5.29
C ALA A 141 16.75 1.78 5.24
N LEU A 142 16.56 0.48 5.04
CA LEU A 142 17.59 -0.49 4.72
C LEU A 142 17.52 -0.77 3.22
N LEU A 143 18.38 -0.10 2.46
CA LEU A 143 18.48 -0.15 1.00
C LEU A 143 19.75 -0.85 0.54
#